data_AF-A0A3A9ACT6-F1
#
_entry.id   AF-A0A3A9ACT6-F1
#
_cell.length_a   1.000
_cell.length_b   1.000
_cell.length_c   1.000
_cell.angle_alpha   90.00
_cell.angle_beta   90.00
_cell.angle_gamma   90.00
#
_symmetry.space_group_name_H-M   'P 1'
#
loop_
_entity.id
_entity.type
_entity.pdbx_description
1 polymer ?
#
loop_
_entity_poly.entity_id
_entity_poly.type
_entity_poly.pdbx_seq_one_letter_code
_entity_poly.pdbx_strand_id
1 'polypeptide(L)'
;MITGMEDDKILADMVRDYPDALSDRKRLQALLMDFFPQDRRKRNLLMIVFDDGILDEMRGLSRINKMTLHRFVRSIETGYDIRTKSAESAVAAWVNALGLSMEEKEEQKKETDMAAGRRESFPAVKREWEPCESDSLYEYEETSRGLRILKYDDFDEPVVVIPNVIEGKKVIAVGNYAFKGCVGIEKVIISEGIEILGNGVFLNCRGLKEVSLPTSLRGIGSMDATGCPKILGSEIKYEGAFEYSGLESVTVPEGVKYVGENSFAGCSQLKRAALPDKLKEIKENTFRWCTSLREVTFPGELDAVRISAFEGCIALRKVDLPEGVTSIEEGAFAGCKGLESIYIPDSVIEIGGGKGTGFLKTFGEVDERHENFTIRCNRGSYAMQYARAQQIRCVQKA
;
A
#
# COMPACT_ATOMS: atom_id res chain seq x y z
N MET A 1 -10.11 22.88 13.24
CA MET A 1 -10.87 23.16 12.01
C MET A 1 -9.93 23.88 11.08
N ILE A 2 -9.92 23.57 9.80
CA ILE A 2 -9.00 24.19 8.82
C ILE A 2 -9.53 25.56 8.35
N THR A 3 -10.84 25.79 8.48
CA THR A 3 -11.55 26.92 7.89
C THR A 3 -11.79 28.04 8.92
N GLY A 4 -10.86 28.99 9.00
CA GLY A 4 -11.16 30.36 9.43
C GLY A 4 -11.56 31.21 8.23
N MET A 5 -12.38 32.26 8.42
CA MET A 5 -12.78 33.16 7.32
C MET A 5 -11.60 33.79 6.57
N GLU A 6 -10.46 33.94 7.23
CA GLU A 6 -9.23 34.50 6.66
C GLU A 6 -8.49 33.48 5.77
N ASP A 7 -8.46 32.20 6.18
CA ASP A 7 -7.83 31.11 5.43
C ASP A 7 -8.57 30.82 4.11
N ASP A 8 -9.91 30.85 4.14
CA ASP A 8 -10.75 30.64 2.96
C ASP A 8 -10.51 31.73 1.90
N LYS A 9 -10.29 32.97 2.35
CA LYS A 9 -9.97 34.10 1.47
C LYS A 9 -8.58 33.96 0.85
N ILE A 10 -7.57 33.58 1.64
CA ILE A 10 -6.20 33.34 1.17
C ILE A 10 -6.20 32.25 0.09
N LEU A 11 -6.91 31.15 0.33
CA LEU A 11 -6.98 30.04 -0.61
C LEU A 11 -7.73 30.42 -1.90
N ALA A 12 -8.81 31.21 -1.79
CA ALA A 12 -9.53 31.74 -2.95
C ALA A 12 -8.67 32.72 -3.79
N ASP A 13 -7.92 33.59 -3.12
CA ASP A 13 -6.97 34.51 -3.78
C ASP A 13 -5.87 33.71 -4.50
N MET A 14 -5.31 32.67 -3.87
CA MET A 14 -4.34 31.76 -4.49
C MET A 14 -4.90 31.08 -5.74
N VAL A 15 -6.13 30.55 -5.69
CA VAL A 15 -6.79 29.90 -6.84
C VAL A 15 -6.99 30.88 -8.00
N ARG A 16 -7.39 32.13 -7.69
CA ARG A 16 -7.61 33.16 -8.70
C ARG A 16 -6.31 33.63 -9.35
N ASP A 17 -5.28 33.85 -8.54
CA ASP A 17 -4.04 34.49 -8.98
C ASP A 17 -3.05 33.47 -9.59
N TYR A 18 -3.16 32.18 -9.23
CA TYR A 18 -2.28 31.11 -9.70
C TYR A 18 -3.03 29.84 -10.18
N PRO A 19 -3.93 29.94 -11.18
CA PRO A 19 -4.76 28.81 -11.62
C PRO A 19 -3.95 27.64 -12.20
N ASP A 20 -2.78 27.92 -12.79
CA ASP A 20 -1.90 26.90 -13.37
C ASP A 20 -1.21 26.04 -12.31
N ALA A 21 -1.07 26.54 -11.07
CA ALA A 21 -0.48 25.79 -9.98
C ALA A 21 -1.36 24.61 -9.56
N LEU A 22 -2.68 24.70 -9.77
CA LEU A 22 -3.65 23.64 -9.45
C LEU A 22 -3.56 22.42 -10.39
N SER A 23 -2.62 22.39 -11.33
CA SER A 23 -2.30 21.24 -12.18
C SER A 23 -0.85 20.75 -12.03
N ASP A 24 -0.05 21.41 -11.19
CA ASP A 24 1.35 21.06 -10.95
C ASP A 24 1.57 20.94 -9.45
N ARG A 25 1.77 19.70 -9.00
CA ARG A 25 1.96 19.34 -7.60
C ARG A 25 3.04 20.18 -6.92
N LYS A 26 4.18 20.41 -7.59
CA LYS A 26 5.33 21.13 -7.01
C LYS A 26 5.02 22.62 -6.86
N ARG A 27 4.32 23.21 -7.84
CA ARG A 27 3.90 24.61 -7.78
C ARG A 27 2.84 24.84 -6.71
N LEU A 28 1.83 23.97 -6.63
CA LEU A 28 0.82 24.06 -5.57
C LEU A 28 1.45 23.93 -4.19
N GLN A 29 2.35 22.97 -3.99
CA GLN A 29 3.05 22.77 -2.74
C GLN A 29 3.87 24.02 -2.33
N ALA A 30 4.60 24.63 -3.28
CA ALA A 30 5.35 25.86 -3.02
C ALA A 30 4.44 27.03 -2.61
N LEU A 31 3.32 27.22 -3.31
CA LEU A 31 2.36 28.27 -2.95
C LEU A 31 1.75 28.03 -1.56
N LEU A 32 1.37 26.79 -1.25
CA LEU A 32 0.83 26.47 0.08
C LEU A 32 1.85 26.70 1.20
N MET A 33 3.15 26.52 0.93
CA MET A 33 4.23 26.87 1.86
C MET A 33 4.33 28.39 2.08
N ASP A 34 4.18 29.18 1.02
CA ASP A 34 4.23 30.66 1.10
C ASP A 34 2.99 31.22 1.83
N PHE A 35 1.80 30.68 1.55
CA PHE A 35 0.54 31.17 2.11
C PHE A 35 0.24 30.64 3.51
N PHE A 36 0.69 29.43 3.85
CA PHE A 36 0.47 28.80 5.15
C PHE A 36 1.78 28.32 5.79
N PRO A 37 2.77 29.20 6.04
CA PRO A 37 4.12 28.79 6.44
C PRO A 37 4.16 28.06 7.79
N GLN A 38 3.29 28.46 8.73
CA GLN A 38 3.26 27.92 10.10
C GLN A 38 2.25 26.77 10.30
N ASP A 39 1.35 26.52 9.35
CA ASP A 39 0.27 25.54 9.50
C ASP A 39 0.48 24.33 8.59
N ARG A 40 1.44 23.49 8.98
CA ARG A 40 1.81 22.28 8.24
C ARG A 40 0.63 21.32 8.05
N ARG A 41 -0.19 21.16 9.08
CA ARG A 41 -1.35 20.25 9.03
C ARG A 41 -2.36 20.69 7.97
N LYS A 42 -2.61 22.00 7.86
CA LYS A 42 -3.46 22.58 6.82
C LYS A 42 -2.89 22.33 5.42
N ARG A 43 -1.60 22.57 5.20
CA ARG A 43 -0.95 22.30 3.90
C ARG A 43 -1.11 20.84 3.48
N ASN A 44 -0.84 19.90 4.39
CA ASN A 44 -0.96 18.47 4.12
C ASN A 44 -2.40 18.08 3.73
N LEU A 45 -3.39 18.56 4.49
CA LEU A 45 -4.80 18.27 4.20
C LEU A 45 -5.26 18.85 2.86
N LEU A 46 -4.78 20.04 2.48
CA LEU A 46 -5.06 20.63 1.17
C LEU A 46 -4.39 19.86 0.03
N MET A 47 -3.14 19.40 0.24
CA MET A 47 -2.41 18.59 -0.74
C MET A 47 -3.03 17.20 -0.95
N ILE A 48 -3.63 16.60 0.09
CA ILE A 48 -4.32 15.30 -0.05
C ILE A 48 -5.51 15.39 -1.01
N VAL A 49 -6.25 16.50 -1.00
CA VAL A 49 -7.35 16.73 -1.96
C VAL A 49 -6.83 16.85 -3.39
N PHE A 50 -5.64 17.43 -3.58
CA PHE A 50 -4.96 17.47 -4.87
C PHE A 50 -4.48 16.07 -5.30
N ASP A 51 -3.76 15.37 -4.41
CA ASP A 51 -3.14 14.07 -4.69
C ASP A 51 -4.19 12.96 -4.92
N ASP A 52 -5.39 13.07 -4.34
CA ASP A 52 -6.53 12.18 -4.62
C ASP A 52 -7.22 12.45 -5.97
N GLY A 53 -6.80 13.50 -6.69
CA GLY A 53 -7.41 13.92 -7.96
C GLY A 53 -8.77 14.61 -7.81
N ILE A 54 -9.23 14.81 -6.58
CA ILE A 54 -10.49 15.50 -6.27
C ILE A 54 -10.46 16.93 -6.79
N LEU A 55 -9.30 17.61 -6.69
CA LEU A 55 -9.19 19.00 -7.12
C LEU A 55 -9.41 19.17 -8.62
N ASP A 56 -8.90 18.25 -9.45
CA ASP A 56 -9.14 18.25 -10.89
C ASP A 56 -10.62 18.01 -11.22
N GLU A 57 -11.28 17.11 -10.47
CA GLU A 57 -12.71 16.88 -10.63
C GLU A 57 -13.54 18.11 -10.22
N MET A 58 -13.19 18.77 -9.12
CA MET A 58 -13.86 19.99 -8.65
C MET A 58 -13.77 21.15 -9.65
N ARG A 59 -12.63 21.29 -10.35
CA ARG A 59 -12.42 22.35 -11.35
C ARG A 59 -13.32 22.20 -12.59
N GLY A 60 -13.83 20.99 -12.85
CA GLY A 60 -14.79 20.73 -13.92
C GLY A 60 -16.25 21.03 -13.54
N LEU A 61 -16.52 21.41 -12.29
CA LEU A 61 -17.87 21.61 -11.76
C LEU A 61 -18.20 23.10 -11.60
N SER A 62 -19.47 23.46 -11.78
CA SER A 62 -20.01 24.79 -11.42
C SER A 62 -20.87 24.75 -10.15
N ARG A 63 -21.38 23.56 -9.79
CA ARG A 63 -22.18 23.29 -8.60
C ARG A 63 -21.80 21.92 -8.04
N ILE A 64 -21.95 21.74 -6.73
CA ILE A 64 -21.69 20.47 -6.05
C ILE A 64 -22.92 20.03 -5.24
N ASN A 65 -23.24 18.74 -5.29
CA ASN A 65 -24.33 18.16 -4.51
C ASN A 65 -23.79 17.37 -3.31
N LYS A 66 -24.67 17.11 -2.33
CA LYS A 66 -24.31 16.38 -1.09
C LYS A 66 -23.71 14.99 -1.35
N MET A 67 -24.12 14.30 -2.42
CA MET A 67 -23.65 12.96 -2.73
C MET A 67 -22.22 12.97 -3.26
N THR A 68 -21.88 13.93 -4.12
CA THR A 68 -20.52 14.17 -4.62
C THR A 68 -19.59 14.59 -3.48
N LEU A 69 -20.03 15.50 -2.60
CA LEU A 69 -19.26 15.94 -1.44
C LEU A 69 -18.99 14.79 -0.47
N HIS A 70 -20.00 13.97 -0.16
CA HIS A 70 -19.84 12.77 0.66
C HIS A 70 -18.88 11.76 0.00
N ARG A 71 -18.92 11.61 -1.33
CA ARG A 71 -17.98 10.73 -2.05
C ARG A 71 -16.55 11.23 -1.91
N PHE A 72 -16.30 12.54 -2.07
CA PHE A 72 -14.96 13.12 -1.89
C PHE A 72 -14.42 12.92 -0.48
N VAL A 73 -15.24 13.20 0.54
CA VAL A 73 -14.87 12.97 1.94
C VAL A 73 -14.54 11.50 2.16
N ARG A 74 -15.39 10.58 1.69
CA ARG A 74 -15.17 9.14 1.84
C ARG A 74 -13.93 8.63 1.10
N SER A 75 -13.60 9.22 -0.05
CA SER A 75 -12.38 8.91 -0.80
C SER A 75 -11.15 9.20 0.05
N ILE A 76 -11.12 10.39 0.67
CA ILE A 76 -10.02 10.81 1.55
C ILE A 76 -9.96 9.96 2.83
N GLU A 77 -11.11 9.73 3.48
CA GLU A 77 -11.19 8.91 4.69
C GLU A 77 -10.64 7.49 4.46
N THR A 78 -11.04 6.85 3.35
CA THR A 78 -10.66 5.46 3.06
C THR A 78 -9.27 5.34 2.45
N GLY A 79 -8.86 6.30 1.62
CA GLY A 79 -7.54 6.33 0.98
C GLY A 79 -6.40 6.69 1.94
N TYR A 80 -6.64 7.61 2.87
CA TYR A 80 -5.60 8.22 3.71
C TYR A 80 -5.82 8.06 5.22
N ASP A 81 -6.87 7.35 5.65
CA ASP A 81 -7.22 7.13 7.07
C ASP A 81 -7.35 8.42 7.90
N ILE A 82 -7.98 9.43 7.29
CA ILE A 82 -8.21 10.73 7.91
C ILE A 82 -9.57 10.75 8.58
N ARG A 83 -9.64 11.29 9.81
CA ARG A 83 -10.93 11.48 10.52
C ARG A 83 -11.89 12.33 9.69
N THR A 84 -13.17 11.94 9.63
CA THR A 84 -14.26 12.60 8.89
C THR A 84 -14.20 14.12 8.94
N LYS A 85 -14.13 14.72 10.13
CA LYS A 85 -14.11 16.18 10.28
C LYS A 85 -12.92 16.87 9.60
N SER A 86 -11.78 16.20 9.49
CA SER A 86 -10.59 16.75 8.82
C SER A 86 -10.71 16.62 7.31
N ALA A 87 -11.22 15.48 6.81
CA ALA A 87 -11.54 15.28 5.41
C ALA A 87 -12.63 16.25 4.91
N GLU A 88 -13.72 16.40 5.66
CA GLU A 88 -14.77 17.39 5.43
C GLU A 88 -14.20 18.80 5.37
N SER A 89 -13.32 19.16 6.32
CA SER A 89 -12.74 20.51 6.37
C SER A 89 -11.81 20.80 5.19
N ALA A 90 -11.08 19.79 4.68
CA ALA A 90 -10.19 19.94 3.53
C ALA A 90 -10.99 20.07 2.22
N VAL A 91 -12.01 19.22 2.04
CA VAL A 91 -12.93 19.29 0.91
C VAL A 91 -13.69 20.62 0.90
N ALA A 92 -14.18 21.07 2.06
CA ALA A 92 -14.88 22.35 2.19
C ALA A 92 -14.00 23.55 1.84
N ALA A 93 -12.72 23.55 2.25
CA ALA A 93 -11.79 24.61 1.93
C ALA A 93 -11.62 24.78 0.40
N TRP A 94 -11.48 23.68 -0.34
CA TRP A 94 -11.37 23.71 -1.80
C TRP A 94 -12.69 24.06 -2.51
N VAL A 95 -13.82 23.58 -2.00
CA VAL A 95 -15.16 23.97 -2.49
C VAL A 95 -15.35 25.48 -2.38
N ASN A 96 -14.98 26.07 -1.24
CA ASN A 96 -15.06 27.51 -1.01
C ASN A 96 -14.08 28.27 -1.92
N ALA A 97 -12.83 27.82 -2.01
CA ALA A 97 -11.80 28.47 -2.82
C ALA A 97 -12.12 28.47 -4.32
N LEU A 98 -12.80 27.43 -4.82
CA LEU A 98 -13.26 27.34 -6.21
C LEU A 98 -14.62 28.02 -6.46
N GLY A 99 -15.26 28.55 -5.42
CA GLY A 99 -16.55 29.24 -5.53
C GLY A 99 -17.72 28.34 -5.93
N LEU A 100 -17.68 27.03 -5.60
CA LEU A 100 -18.72 26.08 -5.96
C LEU A 100 -19.98 26.28 -5.11
N SER A 101 -21.14 26.41 -5.75
CA SER A 101 -22.44 26.53 -5.05
C SER A 101 -23.06 25.16 -4.73
N MET A 102 -23.75 25.05 -3.60
CA MET A 102 -24.50 23.84 -3.24
C MET A 102 -25.83 23.77 -4.01
N GLU A 103 -26.19 22.59 -4.52
CA GLU A 103 -27.53 22.35 -5.06
C GLU A 103 -28.56 22.21 -3.91
N GLU A 104 -29.50 23.14 -3.85
CA GLU A 104 -30.72 23.00 -3.03
C GLU A 104 -31.65 22.00 -3.73
N LYS A 105 -31.99 20.89 -3.06
CA LYS A 105 -33.08 20.01 -3.52
C LYS A 105 -34.41 20.52 -2.96
N GLU A 106 -35.39 20.65 -3.85
CA GLU A 106 -36.80 20.85 -3.51
C GLU A 106 -37.26 19.82 -2.47
N GLU A 107 -37.85 20.33 -1.39
CA GLU A 107 -38.45 19.55 -0.31
C GLU A 107 -39.72 18.83 -0.79
N GLN A 108 -39.85 17.55 -0.48
CA GLN A 108 -41.16 16.91 -0.33
C GLN A 108 -41.41 16.56 1.14
N LYS A 109 -42.29 17.36 1.72
CA LYS A 109 -43.02 17.20 2.98
C LYS A 109 -43.61 15.79 3.14
N LYS A 110 -43.40 15.17 4.31
CA LYS A 110 -44.41 14.33 4.99
C LYS A 110 -44.13 14.32 6.51
N GLU A 111 -45.04 14.94 7.26
CA GLU A 111 -45.22 14.74 8.71
C GLU A 111 -45.78 13.35 8.99
N THR A 112 -45.39 12.74 10.13
CA THR A 112 -46.30 12.29 11.21
C THR A 112 -45.53 11.83 12.46
N ASP A 113 -45.71 12.61 13.54
CA ASP A 113 -45.93 12.32 14.96
C ASP A 113 -45.21 11.23 15.81
N MET A 114 -44.83 11.73 17.01
CA MET A 114 -44.77 11.16 18.37
C MET A 114 -43.81 10.00 18.74
N ALA A 115 -42.84 10.31 19.62
CA ALA A 115 -42.99 10.05 21.05
C ALA A 115 -41.85 10.71 21.87
N ALA A 116 -42.23 11.49 22.88
CA ALA A 116 -41.33 12.06 23.87
C ALA A 116 -40.95 11.02 24.95
N GLY A 117 -39.66 10.88 25.23
CA GLY A 117 -39.12 10.15 26.38
C GLY A 117 -37.99 10.94 27.02
N ARG A 118 -38.19 11.38 28.26
CA ARG A 118 -37.26 12.15 29.12
C ARG A 118 -36.18 11.27 29.76
N ARG A 119 -35.12 11.95 30.23
CA ARG A 119 -34.06 11.60 31.22
C ARG A 119 -32.76 11.06 30.61
N GLU A 120 -31.56 11.44 31.04
CA GLU A 120 -31.11 12.30 32.14
C GLU A 120 -29.66 12.72 31.85
N SER A 121 -29.30 13.93 32.28
CA SER A 121 -27.96 14.51 32.22
C SER A 121 -27.01 13.88 33.24
N PHE A 122 -25.77 13.60 32.84
CA PHE A 122 -24.63 13.42 33.74
C PHE A 122 -23.53 14.45 33.42
N PRO A 123 -22.77 14.93 34.43
CA PRO A 123 -21.97 16.13 34.32
C PRO A 123 -20.70 15.87 33.50
N ALA A 124 -20.45 16.71 32.49
CA ALA A 124 -19.17 16.76 31.81
C ALA A 124 -18.12 17.36 32.75
N VAL A 125 -17.22 16.52 33.25
CA VAL A 125 -15.96 16.96 33.86
C VAL A 125 -15.18 17.71 32.78
N LYS A 126 -15.01 19.03 32.95
CA LYS A 126 -14.07 19.82 32.15
C LYS A 126 -12.67 19.26 32.41
N ARG A 127 -12.13 18.52 31.45
CA ARG A 127 -10.68 18.43 31.28
C ARG A 127 -10.27 19.56 30.36
N GLU A 128 -9.53 20.50 30.94
CA GLU A 128 -8.78 21.50 30.20
C GLU A 128 -7.87 20.74 29.23
N TRP A 129 -7.99 21.09 27.95
CA TRP A 129 -7.16 20.54 26.89
C TRP A 129 -5.83 21.29 26.93
N GLU A 130 -4.76 20.58 27.29
CA GLU A 130 -3.39 21.04 27.05
C GLU A 130 -2.98 20.63 25.63
N PRO A 131 -2.38 21.53 24.83
CA PRO A 131 -1.87 21.18 23.51
C PRO A 131 -0.77 20.13 23.64
N CYS A 132 -0.79 19.10 22.80
CA CYS A 132 0.35 18.20 22.66
C CYS A 132 1.45 18.95 21.92
N GLU A 133 2.40 19.55 22.65
CA GLU A 133 3.66 20.09 22.14
C GLU A 133 4.61 18.95 21.76
N SER A 134 4.28 18.20 20.72
CA SER A 134 5.23 17.27 20.12
C SER A 134 5.42 17.66 18.67
N ASP A 135 6.41 18.53 18.43
CA ASP A 135 6.99 18.83 17.11
C ASP A 135 7.71 17.61 16.46
N SER A 136 7.51 16.39 17.00
CA SER A 136 8.06 15.15 16.46
C SER A 136 7.37 14.77 15.13
N LEU A 137 8.18 14.49 14.10
CA LEU A 137 7.74 13.96 12.79
C LEU A 137 7.05 12.58 12.88
N TYR A 138 7.19 11.92 14.02
CA TYR A 138 6.74 10.55 14.25
C TYR A 138 5.85 10.46 15.49
N GLU A 139 4.70 9.81 15.36
CA GLU A 139 3.99 9.24 16.50
C GLU A 139 4.59 7.85 16.78
N TYR A 140 4.87 7.52 18.04
CA TYR A 140 5.52 6.26 18.42
C TYR A 140 5.04 5.76 19.79
N GLU A 141 5.20 4.46 20.03
CA GLU A 141 4.97 3.82 21.32
C GLU A 141 6.22 3.14 21.86
N GLU A 142 6.33 3.05 23.19
CA GLU A 142 7.41 2.31 23.85
C GLU A 142 7.01 0.86 24.08
N THR A 143 7.86 -0.06 23.65
CA THR A 143 7.73 -1.50 23.91
C THR A 143 8.81 -1.96 24.88
N SER A 144 8.71 -3.20 25.37
CA SER A 144 9.74 -3.79 26.25
C SER A 144 11.14 -3.88 25.63
N ARG A 145 11.27 -3.75 24.30
CA ARG A 145 12.53 -3.87 23.56
C ARG A 145 13.04 -2.55 22.96
N GLY A 146 12.21 -1.51 22.92
CA GLY A 146 12.50 -0.23 22.24
C GLY A 146 11.24 0.44 21.69
N LEU A 147 11.42 1.52 20.93
CA LEU A 147 10.33 2.27 20.31
C LEU A 147 9.81 1.61 19.03
N ARG A 148 8.51 1.78 18.79
CA ARG A 148 7.82 1.45 17.55
C ARG A 148 7.18 2.70 16.97
N ILE A 149 7.52 3.05 15.73
CA ILE A 149 6.88 4.17 15.02
C ILE A 149 5.48 3.74 14.61
N LEU A 150 4.46 4.50 14.96
CA LEU A 150 3.06 4.23 14.63
C LEU A 150 2.58 5.05 13.44
N LYS A 151 3.14 6.24 13.24
CA LYS A 151 2.72 7.16 12.19
C LYS A 151 3.82 8.15 11.82
N TYR A 152 3.83 8.55 10.56
CA TYR A 152 4.65 9.62 9.99
C TYR A 152 3.75 10.75 9.53
N ASP A 153 4.01 11.98 10.01
CA ASP A 153 3.13 13.15 9.76
C ASP A 153 3.68 14.13 8.71
N ASP A 154 4.78 13.78 8.06
CA ASP A 154 5.41 14.59 7.02
C ASP A 154 5.14 14.04 5.62
N PHE A 155 4.59 14.87 4.74
CA PHE A 155 4.30 14.49 3.35
C PHE A 155 5.10 15.32 2.34
N ASP A 156 6.02 16.17 2.84
CA ASP A 156 6.72 17.17 2.04
C ASP A 156 8.13 16.73 1.60
N GLU A 157 8.75 15.78 2.32
CA GLU A 157 10.12 15.33 2.04
C GLU A 157 10.17 14.15 1.04
N PRO A 158 10.84 14.29 -0.12
CA PRO A 158 10.98 13.21 -1.08
C PRO A 158 11.95 12.12 -0.60
N VAL A 159 12.81 12.40 0.38
CA VAL A 159 13.75 11.43 0.94
C VAL A 159 13.56 11.37 2.45
N VAL A 160 13.15 10.21 2.95
CA VAL A 160 12.89 10.00 4.37
C VAL A 160 13.90 9.03 4.96
N VAL A 161 14.58 9.45 6.02
CA VAL A 161 15.44 8.58 6.81
C VAL A 161 14.69 8.20 8.08
N ILE A 162 14.29 6.94 8.20
CA ILE A 162 13.66 6.43 9.42
C ILE A 162 14.75 6.25 10.47
N PRO A 163 14.73 7.02 11.58
CA PRO A 163 15.80 7.00 12.56
C PRO A 163 15.76 5.71 13.39
N ASN A 164 16.93 5.22 13.79
CA ASN A 164 17.05 4.12 14.75
C ASN A 164 17.07 4.59 16.22
N VAL A 165 16.98 5.90 16.47
CA VAL A 165 16.90 6.51 17.79
C VAL A 165 15.94 7.70 17.75
N ILE A 166 14.97 7.73 18.66
CA ILE A 166 14.10 8.89 18.91
C ILE A 166 14.20 9.19 20.41
N GLU A 167 14.52 10.44 20.76
CA GLU A 167 14.64 10.90 22.16
C GLU A 167 15.56 10.00 23.02
N GLY A 168 16.68 9.54 22.44
CA GLY A 168 17.66 8.69 23.11
C GLY A 168 17.24 7.22 23.25
N LYS A 169 16.03 6.83 22.83
CA LYS A 169 15.54 5.46 22.85
C LYS A 169 15.65 4.82 21.46
N LYS A 170 16.08 3.55 21.43
CA LYS A 170 16.25 2.80 20.17
C LYS A 170 14.91 2.50 19.51
N VAL A 171 14.78 2.75 18.21
CA VAL A 171 13.66 2.33 17.38
C VAL A 171 13.94 0.94 16.85
N ILE A 172 13.05 0.01 17.14
CA ILE A 172 13.19 -1.41 16.77
C ILE A 172 12.23 -1.84 15.67
N ALA A 173 11.16 -1.07 15.45
CA ALA A 173 10.10 -1.46 14.52
C ALA A 173 9.40 -0.23 13.94
N VAL A 174 8.92 -0.40 12.71
CA VAL A 174 7.94 0.49 12.10
C VAL A 174 6.60 -0.25 12.09
N GLY A 175 5.62 0.33 12.75
CA GLY A 175 4.29 -0.21 12.95
C GLY A 175 3.46 -0.26 11.67
N ASN A 176 2.27 -0.84 11.81
CA ASN A 176 1.34 -0.97 10.70
C ASN A 176 0.93 0.42 10.20
N TYR A 177 0.83 0.58 8.88
CA TYR A 177 0.34 1.79 8.24
C TYR A 177 1.09 3.09 8.53
N ALA A 178 2.30 3.02 9.13
CA ALA A 178 2.99 4.21 9.61
C ALA A 178 3.27 5.25 8.51
N PHE A 179 3.49 4.81 7.27
CA PHE A 179 3.69 5.66 6.09
C PHE A 179 2.62 5.41 5.02
N LYS A 180 1.45 4.86 5.38
CA LYS A 180 0.38 4.60 4.41
C LYS A 180 -0.01 5.89 3.68
N GLY A 181 -0.10 5.82 2.35
CA GLY A 181 -0.55 6.93 1.52
C GLY A 181 0.45 8.09 1.42
N CYS A 182 1.71 7.92 1.86
CA CYS A 182 2.75 8.92 1.69
C CYS A 182 3.22 8.97 0.22
N VAL A 183 2.38 9.55 -0.64
CA VAL A 183 2.59 9.62 -2.10
C VAL A 183 3.76 10.52 -2.52
N GLY A 184 4.18 11.45 -1.67
CA GLY A 184 5.29 12.38 -1.93
C GLY A 184 6.68 11.80 -1.69
N ILE A 185 6.80 10.71 -0.93
CA ILE A 185 8.11 10.11 -0.62
C ILE A 185 8.61 9.36 -1.85
N GLU A 186 9.81 9.70 -2.33
CA GLU A 186 10.47 9.02 -3.45
C GLU A 186 11.50 7.98 -2.98
N LYS A 187 12.12 8.20 -1.82
CA LYS A 187 13.14 7.32 -1.25
C LYS A 187 12.97 7.18 0.26
N VAL A 188 13.06 5.94 0.74
CA VAL A 188 13.10 5.65 2.18
C VAL A 188 14.43 4.97 2.54
N ILE A 189 15.10 5.49 3.54
CA ILE A 189 16.29 4.88 4.15
C ILE A 189 15.91 4.39 5.55
N ILE A 190 15.87 3.08 5.74
CA ILE A 190 15.54 2.48 7.04
C ILE A 190 16.85 2.21 7.77
N SER A 191 17.06 2.89 8.91
CA SER A 191 18.32 2.83 9.65
C SER A 191 18.59 1.47 10.28
N GLU A 192 19.87 1.13 10.41
CA GLU A 192 20.32 -0.08 11.12
C GLU A 192 19.83 -0.11 12.57
N GLY A 193 19.39 -1.28 13.02
CA GLY A 193 18.76 -1.51 14.32
C GLY A 193 17.24 -1.70 14.24
N ILE A 194 16.61 -1.29 13.14
CA ILE A 194 15.19 -1.60 12.88
C ILE A 194 15.09 -3.07 12.43
N GLU A 195 14.27 -3.84 13.14
CA GLU A 195 14.13 -5.29 12.95
C GLU A 195 12.85 -5.67 12.21
N ILE A 196 11.79 -4.86 12.29
CA ILE A 196 10.45 -5.24 11.82
C ILE A 196 9.78 -4.09 11.07
N LEU A 197 9.19 -4.40 9.92
CA LEU A 197 8.24 -3.55 9.20
C LEU A 197 6.84 -4.16 9.26
N GLY A 198 5.87 -3.38 9.74
CA GLY A 198 4.49 -3.79 9.92
C GLY A 198 3.69 -3.91 8.61
N ASN A 199 2.44 -4.32 8.74
CA ASN A 199 1.50 -4.45 7.63
C ASN A 199 1.14 -3.09 7.05
N GLY A 200 1.06 -3.02 5.72
CA GLY A 200 0.73 -1.79 5.02
C GLY A 200 1.61 -0.58 5.34
N VAL A 201 2.82 -0.78 5.87
CA VAL A 201 3.67 0.32 6.34
C VAL A 201 3.88 1.39 5.26
N PHE A 202 4.08 1.00 4.00
CA PHE A 202 4.22 1.87 2.82
C PHE A 202 3.09 1.61 1.79
N LEU A 203 1.92 1.16 2.25
CA LEU A 203 0.76 0.93 1.38
C LEU A 203 0.41 2.22 0.64
N ASN A 204 0.17 2.13 -0.67
CA ASN A 204 -0.16 3.28 -1.54
C ASN A 204 0.91 4.41 -1.54
N CYS A 205 2.16 4.13 -1.16
CA CYS A 205 3.28 5.07 -1.38
C CYS A 205 3.67 5.11 -2.86
N ARG A 206 2.80 5.70 -3.70
CA ARG A 206 2.96 5.66 -5.17
C ARG A 206 4.19 6.40 -5.69
N GLY A 207 4.71 7.36 -4.94
CA GLY A 207 5.97 8.06 -5.26
C GLY A 207 7.22 7.25 -4.93
N LEU A 208 7.13 6.24 -4.06
CA LEU A 208 8.29 5.57 -3.47
C LEU A 208 9.00 4.69 -4.50
N LYS A 209 10.10 5.16 -5.06
CA LYS A 209 10.88 4.45 -6.09
C LYS A 209 11.98 3.58 -5.49
N GLU A 210 12.59 4.02 -4.39
CA GLU A 210 13.76 3.39 -3.78
C GLU A 210 13.56 3.16 -2.28
N VAL A 211 13.92 1.97 -1.79
CA VAL A 211 13.97 1.66 -0.37
C VAL A 211 15.30 1.01 -0.01
N SER A 212 15.96 1.52 1.02
CA SER A 212 17.16 0.92 1.62
C SER A 212 16.78 0.17 2.89
N LEU A 213 16.75 -1.15 2.81
CA LEU A 213 16.43 -2.05 3.93
C LEU A 213 17.71 -2.40 4.73
N PRO A 214 17.70 -2.34 6.07
CA PRO A 214 18.89 -2.57 6.89
C PRO A 214 19.17 -4.07 7.06
N THR A 215 20.42 -4.42 7.31
CA THR A 215 20.84 -5.80 7.59
C THR A 215 20.31 -6.33 8.93
N SER A 216 19.93 -5.44 9.85
CA SER A 216 19.20 -5.77 11.08
C SER A 216 17.77 -6.27 10.85
N LEU A 217 17.21 -6.10 9.66
CA LEU A 217 15.82 -6.47 9.37
C LEU A 217 15.60 -7.98 9.50
N ARG A 218 14.49 -8.38 10.10
CA ARG A 218 14.09 -9.76 10.36
C ARG A 218 12.73 -10.11 9.75
N GLY A 219 11.88 -9.13 9.49
CA GLY A 219 10.54 -9.37 8.96
C GLY A 219 9.92 -8.17 8.25
N ILE A 220 9.14 -8.46 7.21
CA ILE A 220 8.37 -7.50 6.42
C ILE A 220 6.92 -7.99 6.36
N GLY A 221 5.94 -7.21 6.82
CA GLY A 221 4.52 -7.59 6.79
C GLY A 221 4.13 -8.67 7.82
N SER A 222 3.09 -9.47 7.56
CA SER A 222 2.38 -10.23 8.60
C SER A 222 2.85 -11.68 8.84
N MET A 223 2.78 -12.10 10.12
CA MET A 223 2.55 -13.48 10.61
C MET A 223 1.90 -13.43 12.03
N ASP A 224 0.82 -14.18 12.31
CA ASP A 224 0.36 -14.53 13.68
C ASP A 224 0.22 -16.07 13.82
N ALA A 225 0.50 -16.70 14.98
CA ALA A 225 -0.37 -16.77 16.16
C ALA A 225 0.35 -16.83 17.54
N THR A 226 1.69 -16.69 17.63
CA THR A 226 2.43 -16.64 18.93
C THR A 226 3.64 -15.69 18.94
N GLY A 227 3.71 -14.74 17.99
CA GLY A 227 4.82 -13.78 17.79
C GLY A 227 4.39 -12.52 17.01
N CYS A 228 3.31 -11.88 17.46
CA CYS A 228 2.35 -11.07 16.68
C CYS A 228 2.81 -9.69 16.14
N PRO A 229 2.08 -9.17 15.12
CA PRO A 229 1.43 -7.86 15.23
C PRO A 229 -0.09 -8.00 15.08
N LYS A 230 -0.77 -8.18 16.22
CA LYS A 230 -2.18 -7.85 16.37
C LYS A 230 -2.21 -6.46 16.98
N ILE A 231 -2.36 -5.42 16.16
CA ILE A 231 -2.60 -4.07 16.66
C ILE A 231 -3.88 -3.55 16.02
N LEU A 232 -4.91 -3.55 16.88
CA LEU A 232 -6.17 -2.82 16.81
C LEU A 232 -7.16 -3.18 15.69
N GLY A 233 -8.03 -4.15 16.01
CA GLY A 233 -9.46 -3.85 16.14
C GLY A 233 -10.18 -3.24 14.94
N SER A 234 -10.16 -3.91 13.80
CA SER A 234 -11.30 -4.01 12.87
C SER A 234 -10.96 -5.09 11.85
N GLU A 235 -11.95 -5.58 11.11
CA GLU A 235 -11.88 -6.67 10.14
C GLU A 235 -10.98 -6.34 8.93
N ILE A 236 -9.67 -6.17 9.13
CA ILE A 236 -8.77 -5.65 8.09
C ILE A 236 -8.13 -6.79 7.28
N LYS A 237 -8.37 -6.70 5.96
CA LYS A 237 -7.78 -7.47 4.86
C LYS A 237 -6.25 -7.51 4.95
N TYR A 238 -5.67 -8.62 4.50
CA TYR A 238 -4.24 -8.86 4.39
C TYR A 238 -3.55 -7.81 3.49
N GLU A 239 -3.11 -6.69 4.06
CA GLU A 239 -2.45 -5.60 3.32
C GLU A 239 -0.91 -5.70 3.42
N GLY A 240 -0.26 -5.67 2.26
CA GLY A 240 1.18 -5.86 2.14
C GLY A 240 2.00 -4.65 2.56
N ALA A 241 3.21 -4.87 3.08
CA ALA A 241 4.09 -3.80 3.56
C ALA A 241 4.37 -2.69 2.53
N PHE A 242 4.49 -3.03 1.25
CA PHE A 242 4.74 -2.12 0.13
C PHE A 242 3.64 -2.19 -0.94
N GLU A 243 2.45 -2.67 -0.59
CA GLU A 243 1.37 -2.85 -1.56
C GLU A 243 0.99 -1.52 -2.26
N TYR A 244 0.80 -1.56 -3.58
CA TYR A 244 0.57 -0.39 -4.45
C TYR A 244 1.61 0.74 -4.32
N SER A 245 2.84 0.43 -3.91
CA SER A 245 3.94 1.41 -3.90
C SER A 245 4.56 1.56 -5.30
N GLY A 246 5.30 2.66 -5.49
CA GLY A 246 6.00 2.98 -6.74
C GLY A 246 7.36 2.28 -6.93
N LEU A 247 7.67 1.25 -6.13
CA LEU A 247 9.03 0.70 -6.03
C LEU A 247 9.52 0.21 -7.39
N GLU A 248 10.75 0.56 -7.77
CA GLU A 248 11.35 0.09 -9.02
C GLU A 248 12.20 -1.17 -8.84
N SER A 249 12.79 -1.33 -7.66
CA SER A 249 13.56 -2.52 -7.30
C SER A 249 13.55 -2.74 -5.79
N VAL A 250 13.65 -3.99 -5.37
CA VAL A 250 13.81 -4.35 -3.96
C VAL A 250 14.89 -5.42 -3.80
N THR A 251 15.78 -5.21 -2.82
CA THR A 251 16.73 -6.23 -2.35
C THR A 251 16.44 -6.49 -0.88
N VAL A 252 15.87 -7.65 -0.59
CA VAL A 252 15.51 -8.06 0.76
C VAL A 252 16.75 -8.63 1.45
N PRO A 253 17.16 -8.11 2.62
CA PRO A 253 18.37 -8.56 3.30
C PRO A 253 18.33 -10.02 3.76
N GLU A 254 19.49 -10.70 3.76
CA GLU A 254 19.64 -12.11 4.18
C GLU A 254 19.15 -12.44 5.60
N GLY A 255 19.05 -11.43 6.47
CA GLY A 255 18.54 -11.58 7.83
C GLY A 255 17.01 -11.73 7.92
N VAL A 256 16.29 -11.43 6.84
CA VAL A 256 14.82 -11.47 6.80
C VAL A 256 14.34 -12.93 6.79
N LYS A 257 13.57 -13.27 7.82
CA LYS A 257 13.02 -14.62 8.01
C LYS A 257 11.68 -14.83 7.31
N TYR A 258 10.94 -13.74 7.08
CA TYR A 258 9.64 -13.80 6.43
C TYR A 258 9.33 -12.52 5.66
N VAL A 259 8.66 -12.71 4.54
CA VAL A 259 7.99 -11.67 3.75
C VAL A 259 6.50 -12.01 3.77
N GLY A 260 5.69 -11.07 4.25
CA GLY A 260 4.24 -11.24 4.45
C GLY A 260 3.48 -11.37 3.14
N GLU A 261 2.24 -11.85 3.25
CA GLU A 261 1.29 -11.87 2.13
C GLU A 261 1.09 -10.47 1.56
N ASN A 262 0.86 -10.39 0.26
CA ASN A 262 0.67 -9.14 -0.49
C ASN A 262 1.83 -8.14 -0.40
N SER A 263 2.99 -8.47 0.21
CA SER A 263 4.02 -7.48 0.59
C SER A 263 4.44 -6.53 -0.53
N PHE A 264 4.44 -6.97 -1.78
CA PHE A 264 4.74 -6.14 -2.95
C PHE A 264 3.61 -6.16 -3.99
N ALA A 265 2.40 -6.57 -3.61
CA ALA A 265 1.25 -6.62 -4.52
C ALA A 265 0.98 -5.24 -5.13
N GLY A 266 0.67 -5.19 -6.43
CA GLY A 266 0.38 -3.97 -7.15
C GLY A 266 1.53 -2.99 -7.32
N CYS A 267 2.78 -3.37 -6.98
CA CYS A 267 3.98 -2.57 -7.31
C CYS A 267 4.24 -2.61 -8.82
N SER A 268 3.41 -1.91 -9.60
CA SER A 268 3.38 -1.99 -11.06
C SER A 268 4.68 -1.51 -11.72
N GLN A 269 5.50 -0.74 -11.01
CA GLN A 269 6.80 -0.23 -11.46
C GLN A 269 7.98 -1.13 -11.08
N LEU A 270 7.75 -2.17 -10.27
CA LEU A 270 8.80 -3.05 -9.76
C LEU A 270 9.38 -3.89 -10.89
N LYS A 271 10.65 -3.69 -11.22
CA LYS A 271 11.37 -4.38 -12.32
C LYS A 271 12.16 -5.58 -11.83
N ARG A 272 12.72 -5.49 -10.62
CA ARG A 272 13.65 -6.46 -10.04
C ARG A 272 13.33 -6.71 -8.57
N ALA A 273 13.29 -7.98 -8.17
CA ALA A 273 13.18 -8.39 -6.77
C ALA A 273 14.26 -9.41 -6.42
N ALA A 274 15.08 -9.12 -5.41
CA ALA A 274 16.02 -10.08 -4.85
C ALA A 274 15.54 -10.51 -3.46
N LEU A 275 15.22 -11.79 -3.31
CA LEU A 275 14.78 -12.41 -2.06
C LEU A 275 15.97 -13.08 -1.35
N PRO A 276 15.95 -13.20 -0.02
CA PRO A 276 17.07 -13.74 0.73
C PRO A 276 17.10 -15.27 0.62
N ASP A 277 18.28 -15.87 0.62
CA ASP A 277 18.47 -17.30 0.31
C ASP A 277 17.72 -18.26 1.24
N LYS A 278 17.52 -17.84 2.50
CA LYS A 278 16.90 -18.63 3.57
C LYS A 278 15.37 -18.51 3.63
N LEU A 279 14.76 -17.72 2.76
CA LEU A 279 13.31 -17.56 2.74
C LEU A 279 12.66 -18.86 2.25
N LYS A 280 11.86 -19.49 3.12
CA LYS A 280 11.22 -20.78 2.84
C LYS A 280 10.05 -20.72 1.88
N GLU A 281 9.34 -19.59 1.86
CA GLU A 281 8.11 -19.47 1.08
C GLU A 281 7.98 -18.09 0.46
N ILE A 282 7.50 -18.06 -0.77
CA ILE A 282 6.92 -16.85 -1.36
C ILE A 282 5.42 -16.93 -1.10
N LYS A 283 4.96 -16.10 -0.15
CA LYS A 283 3.58 -16.13 0.37
C LYS A 283 2.54 -15.70 -0.65
N GLU A 284 1.28 -15.92 -0.30
CA GLU A 284 0.12 -15.58 -1.12
C GLU A 284 0.21 -14.12 -1.62
N ASN A 285 -0.05 -13.94 -2.92
CA ASN A 285 -0.10 -12.64 -3.60
C ASN A 285 1.16 -11.76 -3.48
N THR A 286 2.31 -12.28 -3.02
CA THR A 286 3.50 -11.45 -2.67
C THR A 286 3.89 -10.45 -3.75
N PHE A 287 3.86 -10.84 -5.03
CA PHE A 287 4.16 -10.01 -6.20
C PHE A 287 2.98 -9.91 -7.18
N ARG A 288 1.75 -10.14 -6.70
CA ARG A 288 0.54 -10.04 -7.54
C ARG A 288 0.48 -8.68 -8.24
N TRP A 289 0.18 -8.67 -9.53
CA TRP A 289 0.07 -7.48 -10.38
C TRP A 289 1.33 -6.59 -10.42
N CYS A 290 2.52 -7.12 -10.14
CA CYS A 290 3.78 -6.46 -10.45
C CYS A 290 4.06 -6.50 -11.96
N THR A 291 3.32 -5.71 -12.73
CA THR A 291 3.28 -5.81 -14.20
C THR A 291 4.63 -5.52 -14.89
N SER A 292 5.53 -4.77 -14.25
CA SER A 292 6.89 -4.51 -14.75
C SER A 292 7.94 -5.51 -14.31
N LEU A 293 7.60 -6.50 -13.47
CA LEU A 293 8.57 -7.41 -12.86
C LEU A 293 9.14 -8.36 -13.90
N ARG A 294 10.46 -8.26 -14.15
CA ARG A 294 11.16 -9.03 -15.17
C ARG A 294 12.16 -10.02 -14.59
N GLU A 295 12.71 -9.70 -13.43
CA GLU A 295 13.77 -10.49 -12.80
C GLU A 295 13.48 -10.69 -11.32
N VAL A 296 13.51 -11.96 -10.91
CA VAL A 296 13.34 -12.39 -9.53
C VAL A 296 14.51 -13.29 -9.18
N THR A 297 15.25 -12.96 -8.13
CA THR A 297 16.23 -13.88 -7.53
C THR A 297 15.49 -14.71 -6.50
N PHE A 298 15.28 -15.99 -6.80
CA PHE A 298 14.58 -16.92 -5.92
C PHE A 298 15.49 -17.39 -4.78
N PRO A 299 14.96 -17.61 -3.56
CA PRO A 299 15.72 -18.15 -2.43
C PRO A 299 16.29 -19.54 -2.72
N GLY A 300 17.57 -19.79 -2.42
CA GLY A 300 18.16 -21.12 -2.60
C GLY A 300 17.46 -22.23 -1.80
N GLU A 301 16.86 -21.91 -0.66
CA GLU A 301 16.14 -22.83 0.22
C GLU A 301 14.59 -22.71 0.13
N LEU A 302 14.08 -22.25 -1.00
CA LEU A 302 12.63 -22.10 -1.21
C LEU A 302 11.92 -23.47 -1.24
N ASP A 303 10.93 -23.65 -0.38
CA ASP A 303 10.11 -24.86 -0.26
C ASP A 303 8.82 -24.76 -1.10
N ALA A 304 8.21 -23.57 -1.18
CA ALA A 304 6.90 -23.38 -1.82
C ALA A 304 6.70 -22.00 -2.48
N VAL A 305 5.97 -21.99 -3.59
CA VAL A 305 5.39 -20.78 -4.20
C VAL A 305 3.88 -20.83 -4.00
N ARG A 306 3.36 -19.93 -3.14
CA ARG A 306 1.97 -19.94 -2.69
C ARG A 306 1.00 -19.34 -3.70
N ILE A 307 -0.29 -19.41 -3.37
CA ILE A 307 -1.41 -18.95 -4.20
C ILE A 307 -1.15 -17.57 -4.78
N SER A 308 -1.33 -17.43 -6.10
CA SER A 308 -1.25 -16.14 -6.81
C SER A 308 0.02 -15.30 -6.57
N ALA A 309 1.12 -15.92 -6.11
CA ALA A 309 2.35 -15.22 -5.72
C ALA A 309 2.89 -14.26 -6.80
N PHE A 310 2.77 -14.61 -8.08
CA PHE A 310 3.18 -13.81 -9.22
C PHE A 310 2.03 -13.55 -10.21
N GLU A 311 0.77 -13.69 -9.78
CA GLU A 311 -0.38 -13.49 -10.66
C GLU A 311 -0.31 -12.12 -11.37
N GLY A 312 -0.44 -12.10 -12.70
CA GLY A 312 -0.44 -10.89 -13.51
C GLY A 312 0.93 -10.21 -13.67
N CYS A 313 2.04 -10.89 -13.38
CA CYS A 313 3.39 -10.41 -13.71
C CYS A 313 3.66 -10.50 -15.22
N ILE A 314 3.02 -9.63 -16.01
CA ILE A 314 3.02 -9.71 -17.48
C ILE A 314 4.40 -9.54 -18.13
N ALA A 315 5.37 -8.92 -17.45
CA ALA A 315 6.72 -8.73 -17.96
C ALA A 315 7.71 -9.86 -17.60
N LEU A 316 7.30 -10.81 -16.76
CA LEU A 316 8.14 -11.90 -16.30
C LEU A 316 8.32 -12.91 -17.43
N ARG A 317 9.55 -13.08 -17.95
CA ARG A 317 9.82 -13.91 -19.15
C ARG A 317 10.31 -15.31 -18.86
N LYS A 318 11.20 -15.43 -17.88
CA LYS A 318 11.84 -16.69 -17.54
C LYS A 318 11.86 -16.86 -16.03
N VAL A 319 11.49 -18.04 -15.57
CA VAL A 319 11.57 -18.42 -14.17
C VAL A 319 12.43 -19.67 -14.04
N ASP A 320 13.37 -19.65 -13.11
CA ASP A 320 14.22 -20.79 -12.74
C ASP A 320 13.96 -21.10 -11.26
N LEU A 321 13.06 -22.06 -10.97
CA LEU A 321 12.78 -22.45 -9.60
C LEU A 321 13.94 -23.30 -9.02
N PRO A 322 14.34 -23.07 -7.76
CA PRO A 322 15.43 -23.79 -7.10
C PRO A 322 15.02 -25.23 -6.76
N GLU A 323 15.99 -26.15 -6.70
CA GLU A 323 15.78 -27.61 -6.51
C GLU A 323 15.09 -28.01 -5.19
N GLY A 324 14.87 -27.07 -4.26
CA GLY A 324 14.16 -27.31 -3.00
C GLY A 324 12.63 -27.23 -3.11
N VAL A 325 12.09 -26.65 -4.19
CA VAL A 325 10.64 -26.37 -4.27
C VAL A 325 9.85 -27.66 -4.35
N THR A 326 8.88 -27.84 -3.47
CA THR A 326 8.02 -29.03 -3.39
C THR A 326 6.60 -28.76 -3.88
N SER A 327 6.11 -27.53 -3.76
CA SER A 327 4.77 -27.15 -4.20
C SER A 327 4.71 -25.81 -4.92
N ILE A 328 3.86 -25.74 -5.94
CA ILE A 328 3.48 -24.52 -6.66
C ILE A 328 1.96 -24.45 -6.64
N GLU A 329 1.39 -23.48 -5.95
CA GLU A 329 -0.05 -23.47 -5.68
C GLU A 329 -0.89 -22.88 -6.83
N GLU A 330 -2.21 -22.86 -6.62
CA GLU A 330 -3.19 -22.32 -7.56
C GLU A 330 -2.86 -20.87 -7.92
N GLY A 331 -2.96 -20.51 -9.20
CA GLY A 331 -2.81 -19.12 -9.64
C GLY A 331 -1.39 -18.54 -9.55
N ALA A 332 -0.39 -19.26 -9.04
CA ALA A 332 0.93 -18.71 -8.71
C ALA A 332 1.58 -17.91 -9.84
N PHE A 333 1.34 -18.27 -11.11
CA PHE A 333 1.79 -17.57 -12.31
C PHE A 333 0.65 -17.29 -13.30
N ALA A 334 -0.60 -17.23 -12.84
CA ALA A 334 -1.74 -16.92 -13.70
C ALA A 334 -1.62 -15.51 -14.29
N GLY A 335 -1.99 -15.32 -15.56
CA GLY A 335 -1.88 -14.01 -16.22
C GLY A 335 -0.45 -13.51 -16.47
N CYS A 336 0.59 -14.33 -16.24
CA CYS A 336 1.97 -14.02 -16.63
C CYS A 336 2.15 -14.13 -18.15
N LYS A 337 1.51 -13.24 -18.92
CA LYS A 337 1.42 -13.30 -20.38
C LYS A 337 2.77 -13.25 -21.11
N GLY A 338 3.80 -12.68 -20.47
CA GLY A 338 5.15 -12.65 -21.00
C GLY A 338 6.00 -13.89 -20.68
N LEU A 339 5.50 -14.83 -19.87
CA LEU A 339 6.28 -15.97 -19.40
C LEU A 339 6.47 -16.97 -20.54
N GLU A 340 7.68 -16.98 -21.10
CA GLU A 340 8.09 -17.85 -22.19
C GLU A 340 8.52 -19.22 -21.67
N SER A 341 9.23 -19.26 -20.54
CA SER A 341 9.64 -20.54 -19.95
C SER A 341 9.78 -20.54 -18.43
N ILE A 342 9.43 -21.67 -17.81
CA ILE A 342 9.65 -21.93 -16.39
C ILE A 342 10.38 -23.25 -16.21
N TYR A 343 11.44 -23.28 -15.40
CA TYR A 343 12.02 -24.52 -14.91
C TYR A 343 11.31 -24.96 -13.64
N ILE A 344 10.86 -26.20 -13.63
CA ILE A 344 10.25 -26.84 -12.47
C ILE A 344 11.11 -28.06 -12.10
N PRO A 345 11.70 -28.09 -10.90
CA PRO A 345 12.61 -29.16 -10.46
C PRO A 345 11.86 -30.46 -10.12
N ASP A 346 12.62 -31.54 -9.97
CA ASP A 346 12.07 -32.88 -9.71
C ASP A 346 11.52 -33.05 -8.29
N SER A 347 11.91 -32.16 -7.38
CA SER A 347 11.39 -32.06 -6.01
C SER A 347 9.92 -31.67 -5.98
N VAL A 348 9.38 -31.05 -7.04
CA VAL A 348 7.97 -30.64 -7.08
C VAL A 348 7.09 -31.87 -7.18
N ILE A 349 6.18 -32.01 -6.21
CA ILE A 349 5.21 -33.09 -6.13
C ILE A 349 3.76 -32.59 -6.24
N GLU A 350 3.55 -31.27 -6.24
CA GLU A 350 2.24 -30.64 -6.32
C GLU A 350 2.28 -29.34 -7.17
N ILE A 351 1.38 -29.24 -8.16
CA ILE A 351 1.19 -28.04 -8.99
C ILE A 351 -0.32 -27.76 -9.08
N GLY A 352 -0.73 -26.58 -8.61
CA GLY A 352 -2.11 -26.08 -8.73
C GLY A 352 -3.01 -26.34 -7.54
N GLY A 353 -2.47 -26.86 -6.43
CA GLY A 353 -3.17 -27.01 -5.15
C GLY A 353 -4.46 -27.82 -5.25
N GLY A 354 -4.45 -29.11 -4.92
CA GLY A 354 -5.73 -29.83 -5.02
C GLY A 354 -5.76 -31.24 -4.50
N LYS A 355 -6.27 -31.39 -3.27
CA LYS A 355 -7.13 -32.55 -2.97
C LYS A 355 -8.48 -32.36 -3.68
N GLY A 356 -8.53 -32.64 -4.98
CA GLY A 356 -9.78 -32.99 -5.67
C GLY A 356 -10.31 -32.08 -6.78
N THR A 357 -9.72 -30.91 -7.05
CA THR A 357 -10.06 -30.10 -8.23
C THR A 357 -8.97 -30.27 -9.28
N GLY A 358 -9.22 -31.15 -10.25
CA GLY A 358 -8.26 -31.48 -11.30
C GLY A 358 -7.76 -30.24 -12.05
N PHE A 359 -6.44 -30.07 -12.05
CA PHE A 359 -5.65 -29.34 -13.03
C PHE A 359 -6.28 -28.06 -13.63
N LEU A 360 -6.42 -26.97 -12.88
CA LEU A 360 -6.67 -25.67 -13.50
C LEU A 360 -5.94 -24.53 -12.74
N LYS A 361 -5.28 -23.66 -13.52
CA LYS A 361 -4.88 -22.25 -13.24
C LYS A 361 -3.55 -21.89 -12.59
N THR A 362 -2.58 -22.79 -12.32
CA THR A 362 -1.23 -22.32 -11.89
C THR A 362 -0.62 -21.33 -12.88
N PHE A 363 -0.81 -21.55 -14.18
CA PHE A 363 -0.35 -20.67 -15.25
C PHE A 363 -1.51 -19.97 -15.97
N GLY A 364 -2.69 -19.88 -15.36
CA GLY A 364 -3.89 -19.32 -15.98
C GLY A 364 -4.51 -20.21 -17.06
N GLU A 365 -5.53 -19.67 -17.73
CA GLU A 365 -6.18 -20.28 -18.90
C GLU A 365 -5.28 -20.22 -20.15
N VAL A 366 -5.64 -20.95 -21.21
CA VAL A 366 -4.82 -21.03 -22.44
C VAL A 366 -4.53 -19.64 -23.04
N ASP A 367 -5.52 -18.76 -23.03
CA ASP A 367 -5.48 -17.38 -23.54
C ASP A 367 -4.75 -16.39 -22.61
N GLU A 368 -4.45 -16.81 -21.38
CA GLU A 368 -3.66 -16.05 -20.42
C GLU A 368 -2.16 -16.38 -20.46
N ARG A 369 -1.77 -17.38 -21.26
CA ARG A 369 -0.38 -17.85 -21.42
C ARG A 369 0.26 -17.24 -22.66
N HIS A 370 1.59 -17.14 -22.61
CA HIS A 370 2.37 -16.85 -23.80
C HIS A 370 2.18 -17.96 -24.85
N GLU A 371 2.06 -17.62 -26.14
CA GLU A 371 1.82 -18.56 -27.24
C GLU A 371 2.88 -19.70 -27.31
N ASN A 372 4.11 -19.39 -26.92
CA ASN A 372 5.26 -20.31 -26.92
C ASN A 372 5.64 -20.81 -25.52
N PHE A 373 4.74 -20.68 -24.54
CA PHE A 373 5.03 -21.06 -23.16
C PHE A 373 5.51 -22.52 -23.05
N THR A 374 6.65 -22.70 -22.38
CA THR A 374 7.31 -23.99 -22.24
C THR A 374 7.71 -24.27 -20.79
N ILE A 375 7.39 -25.47 -20.31
CA ILE A 375 7.92 -25.99 -19.05
C ILE A 375 9.26 -26.69 -19.32
N ARG A 376 10.32 -26.28 -18.64
CA ARG A 376 11.59 -27.01 -18.61
C ARG A 376 11.53 -28.00 -17.46
N CYS A 377 11.62 -29.30 -17.76
CA CYS A 377 11.42 -30.36 -16.78
C CYS A 377 12.26 -31.60 -17.11
N ASN A 378 12.67 -32.38 -16.10
CA ASN A 378 13.35 -33.66 -16.35
C ASN A 378 12.34 -34.75 -16.74
N ARG A 379 12.85 -35.82 -17.36
CA ARG A 379 12.01 -36.95 -17.80
C ARG A 379 11.43 -37.67 -16.60
N GLY A 380 10.11 -37.87 -16.61
CA GLY A 380 9.40 -38.62 -15.57
C GLY A 380 9.01 -37.80 -14.35
N SER A 381 9.40 -36.52 -14.27
CA SER A 381 9.05 -35.63 -13.17
C SER A 381 7.54 -35.34 -13.12
N TYR A 382 7.06 -34.89 -11.97
CA TYR A 382 5.68 -34.44 -11.82
C TYR A 382 5.35 -33.30 -12.79
N ALA A 383 6.29 -32.37 -12.99
CA ALA A 383 6.16 -31.28 -13.96
C ALA A 383 5.94 -31.78 -15.39
N MET A 384 6.57 -32.88 -15.80
CA MET A 384 6.34 -33.48 -17.12
C MET A 384 4.92 -34.05 -17.25
N GLN A 385 4.40 -34.67 -16.18
CA GLN A 385 3.04 -35.19 -16.14
C GLN A 385 2.01 -34.06 -16.20
N TYR A 386 2.24 -33.01 -15.41
CA TYR A 386 1.43 -31.79 -15.42
C TYR A 386 1.41 -31.13 -16.81
N ALA A 387 2.58 -30.94 -17.43
CA ALA A 387 2.68 -30.35 -18.76
C ALA A 387 1.87 -31.14 -19.79
N ARG A 388 1.94 -32.48 -19.76
CA ARG A 388 1.14 -33.35 -20.64
C ARG A 388 -0.36 -33.23 -20.38
N ALA A 389 -0.78 -33.24 -19.11
CA ALA A 389 -2.17 -33.11 -18.73
C ALA A 389 -2.78 -31.76 -19.15
N GLN A 390 -1.97 -30.70 -19.19
CA GLN A 390 -2.37 -29.34 -19.55
C GLN A 390 -2.06 -28.95 -21.00
N GLN A 391 -1.60 -29.92 -21.81
CA GLN A 391 -1.19 -29.70 -23.20
C GLN A 391 -0.15 -28.58 -23.36
N ILE A 392 0.73 -28.43 -22.37
CA ILE A 392 1.84 -27.47 -22.37
C ILE A 392 3.08 -28.17 -22.94
N ARG A 393 3.84 -27.45 -23.77
CA ARG A 393 5.14 -27.92 -24.26
C ARG A 393 6.09 -28.14 -23.07
N CYS A 394 6.65 -29.34 -22.91
CA CYS A 394 7.84 -29.52 -22.05
C CYS A 394 9.09 -29.82 -22.88
N VAL A 395 10.21 -29.22 -22.48
CA VAL A 395 11.56 -29.50 -22.99
C VAL A 395 12.48 -29.91 -21.86
N GLN A 396 13.51 -30.70 -22.15
CA GLN A 396 14.48 -31.09 -21.13
C GLN A 396 15.30 -29.89 -20.65
N LYS A 397 15.70 -29.93 -19.37
CA LYS A 397 16.69 -29.00 -18.82
C LYS A 397 17.98 -29.17 -19.62
N ALA A 398 18.46 -28.08 -20.22
CA ALA A 398 19.76 -28.03 -20.89
C ALA A 398 20.88 -27.88 -19.85
#